data_AF-A0A1L9V662-F1
#
_entry.id   AF-A0A1L9V662-F1
#
_cell.length_a   1.000
_cell.length_b   1.000
_cell.length_c   1.000
_cell.angle_alpha   90.00
_cell.angle_beta   90.00
_cell.angle_gamma   90.00
#
_symmetry.space_group_name_H-M   'P 1'
#
loop_
_entity.id
_entity.type
_entity.pdbx_description
1 polymer ?
#
loop_
_entity_poly.entity_id
_entity_poly.type
_entity_poly.pdbx_seq_one_letter_code
_entity_poly.pdbx_strand_id
1 'polypeptide(L)'
;MTLQPLTARTGLSNSSMQGLVPAATMSRDTWDQRRKENADHLEAVLKWLKDTKGVKQIIKLVVRDDKDGPCSDEVIERCLKIYDIRYLDWQKEDICVQTLLEGQAKNLVEVSLYSSGKDSTLWSWSSNDGLHRLEKLKKVILNINPDGIETVERTKRNAEHFKKRVEEIPERQIQVNYHIDPPRGLEDPSSDKDQKIEDGHGTAMATYIQFVCPGVRLYVAKLDPESQETRAASAAEAVKWAIKRKVHVISMSWTVEITKKNEKQIKAFEAQIREAASRNIIMFCSGRDEAWNESSKSSYPAGSDTKKVYRVGSSDLYDNMFTWVNAGNIDYLLPGEALFPGDKLRGDRIEESGCCDEIPEDEKSYQAL
;
A
#
# COMPACT_ATOMS: atom_id res chain seq x y z
N MET A 1 -24.49 39.25 7.11
CA MET A 1 -23.50 39.42 6.03
C MET A 1 -23.47 38.10 5.29
N THR A 2 -24.21 38.04 4.20
CA THR A 2 -24.69 36.82 3.55
C THR A 2 -23.72 36.46 2.42
N LEU A 3 -23.12 35.27 2.47
CA LEU A 3 -22.23 34.76 1.43
C LEU A 3 -23.06 34.36 0.21
N GLN A 4 -22.72 34.89 -0.97
CA GLN A 4 -23.30 34.49 -2.25
C GLN A 4 -22.59 33.23 -2.80
N PRO A 5 -23.31 32.32 -3.48
CA PRO A 5 -22.71 31.20 -4.18
C PRO A 5 -22.09 31.66 -5.52
N LEU A 6 -20.89 31.14 -5.83
CA LEU A 6 -20.28 31.25 -7.14
C LEU A 6 -21.15 30.53 -8.17
N THR A 7 -21.92 31.30 -8.93
CA THR A 7 -22.61 30.83 -10.13
C THR A 7 -21.57 30.39 -11.16
N ALA A 8 -21.57 29.10 -11.49
CA ALA A 8 -20.92 28.56 -12.67
C ALA A 8 -21.38 29.34 -13.91
N ARG A 9 -20.47 30.08 -14.54
CA ARG A 9 -20.73 30.66 -15.86
C ARG A 9 -20.77 29.53 -16.87
N THR A 10 -21.99 29.20 -17.27
CA THR A 10 -22.30 28.46 -18.49
C THR A 10 -21.80 29.29 -19.68
N GLY A 11 -20.66 28.86 -20.22
CA GLY A 11 -20.02 29.45 -21.38
C GLY A 11 -19.08 28.45 -22.07
N LEU A 12 -19.44 27.17 -22.06
CA LEU A 12 -18.84 26.20 -22.96
C LEU A 12 -19.69 26.22 -24.24
N SER A 13 -19.21 26.99 -25.21
CA SER A 13 -19.64 26.84 -26.60
C SER A 13 -19.44 25.39 -27.02
N ASN A 14 -20.51 24.78 -27.53
CA ASN A 14 -20.51 23.51 -28.24
C ASN A 14 -19.41 23.49 -29.31
N SER A 15 -18.26 22.94 -28.95
CA SER A 15 -17.23 22.45 -29.84
C SER A 15 -17.13 20.96 -29.57
N SER A 16 -18.10 20.24 -30.14
CA SER A 16 -17.95 18.89 -30.72
C SER A 16 -17.09 17.89 -29.95
N MET A 17 -17.75 16.80 -29.52
CA MET A 17 -17.19 15.45 -29.44
C MET A 17 -15.99 15.28 -30.39
N GLN A 18 -14.77 15.45 -29.86
CA GLN A 18 -13.59 14.94 -30.54
C GLN A 18 -13.63 13.45 -30.29
N GLY A 19 -14.04 12.70 -31.32
CA GLY A 19 -13.86 11.27 -31.34
C GLY A 19 -12.40 10.95 -30.96
N LEU A 20 -12.21 9.92 -30.14
CA LEU A 20 -10.90 9.36 -29.84
C LEU A 20 -10.19 9.09 -31.18
N VAL A 21 -9.32 10.02 -31.58
CA VAL A 21 -8.41 9.82 -32.70
C VAL A 21 -7.43 8.75 -32.21
N PRO A 22 -7.32 7.60 -32.90
CA PRO A 22 -6.33 6.59 -32.52
C PRO A 22 -4.95 7.22 -32.37
N ALA A 23 -4.17 6.81 -31.36
CA ALA A 23 -2.83 7.35 -31.10
C ALA A 23 -1.94 7.42 -32.36
N ALA A 24 -2.11 6.45 -33.27
CA ALA A 24 -1.41 6.33 -34.54
C ALA A 24 -1.75 7.41 -35.60
N THR A 25 -2.82 8.19 -35.42
CA THR A 25 -3.28 9.21 -36.40
C THR A 25 -3.22 10.65 -35.87
N MET A 26 -2.73 10.85 -34.65
CA MET A 26 -2.56 12.19 -34.06
C MET A 26 -1.34 12.93 -34.63
N SER A 27 -1.45 14.25 -34.79
CA SER A 27 -0.30 15.07 -35.21
C SER A 27 0.69 15.25 -34.06
N ARG A 28 1.95 15.59 -34.39
CA ARG A 28 2.99 15.89 -33.40
C ARG A 28 2.58 17.02 -32.47
N ASP A 29 1.96 18.09 -32.99
CA ASP A 29 1.52 19.23 -32.18
C ASP A 29 0.43 18.81 -31.18
N THR A 30 -0.49 17.93 -31.58
CA THR A 30 -1.51 17.40 -30.65
C THR A 30 -0.89 16.54 -29.55
N TRP A 31 0.14 15.74 -29.87
CA TRP A 31 0.90 14.98 -28.87
C TRP A 31 1.67 15.87 -27.91
N ASP A 32 2.32 16.91 -28.42
CA ASP A 32 3.08 17.86 -27.60
C ASP A 32 2.16 18.61 -26.63
N GLN A 33 0.98 19.03 -27.11
CA GLN A 33 -0.04 19.68 -26.29
C GLN A 33 -0.57 18.76 -25.20
N ARG A 34 -0.94 17.51 -25.54
CA ARG A 34 -1.44 16.52 -24.57
C ARG A 34 -0.41 16.21 -23.49
N ARG A 35 0.86 16.02 -23.86
CA ARG A 35 1.95 15.76 -22.90
C ARG A 35 2.14 16.94 -21.96
N LYS A 36 2.06 18.17 -22.47
CA LYS A 36 2.16 19.38 -21.67
C LYS A 36 1.00 19.51 -20.68
N GLU A 37 -0.24 19.29 -21.13
CA GLU A 37 -1.42 19.35 -20.26
C GLU A 37 -1.36 18.31 -19.14
N ASN A 38 -0.98 17.07 -19.46
CA ASN A 38 -0.81 16.00 -18.47
C ASN A 38 0.26 16.35 -17.43
N ALA A 39 1.40 16.88 -17.88
CA ALA A 39 2.48 17.34 -17.00
C ALA A 39 2.03 18.48 -16.08
N ASP A 40 1.33 19.48 -16.64
CA ASP A 40 0.83 20.64 -15.90
C ASP A 40 -0.19 20.22 -14.84
N HIS A 41 -1.08 19.27 -15.15
CA HIS A 41 -2.04 18.72 -14.19
C HIS A 41 -1.33 17.98 -13.04
N LEU A 42 -0.35 17.13 -13.34
CA LEU A 42 0.39 16.39 -12.32
C LEU A 42 1.15 17.35 -11.38
N GLU A 43 1.86 18.33 -11.94
CA GLU A 43 2.55 19.36 -11.16
C GLU A 43 1.58 20.19 -10.31
N ALA A 44 0.41 20.54 -10.85
CA ALA A 44 -0.60 21.30 -10.13
C ALA A 44 -1.13 20.54 -8.91
N VAL A 45 -1.37 19.23 -9.02
CA VAL A 45 -1.81 18.39 -7.90
C VAL A 45 -0.74 18.33 -6.81
N LEU A 46 0.53 18.10 -7.18
CA LEU A 46 1.62 18.05 -6.21
C LEU A 46 1.85 19.41 -5.53
N LYS A 47 1.77 20.52 -6.27
CA LYS A 47 1.86 21.88 -5.69
C LYS A 47 0.68 22.17 -4.78
N TRP A 48 -0.54 21.78 -5.15
CA TRP A 48 -1.73 21.95 -4.32
C TRP A 48 -1.62 21.20 -2.99
N LEU A 49 -1.14 19.96 -2.99
CA LEU A 49 -0.88 19.19 -1.76
C LEU A 49 0.11 19.93 -0.84
N LYS A 50 1.13 20.57 -1.42
CA LYS A 50 2.19 21.26 -0.66
C LYS A 50 1.67 22.58 -0.11
N ASP A 51 1.20 23.43 -0.99
CA ASP A 51 0.93 24.83 -0.72
C ASP A 51 -0.43 25.02 -0.03
N THR A 52 -1.42 24.20 -0.37
CA THR A 52 -2.78 24.33 0.17
C THR A 52 -3.05 23.38 1.33
N LYS A 53 -2.60 22.12 1.24
CA LYS A 53 -2.83 21.12 2.30
C LYS A 53 -1.71 21.04 3.34
N GLY A 54 -0.58 21.71 3.09
CA GLY A 54 0.55 21.73 4.03
C GLY A 54 1.25 20.37 4.15
N VAL A 55 1.12 19.50 3.15
CA VAL A 55 1.79 18.20 3.12
C VAL A 55 3.29 18.44 3.05
N LYS A 56 4.04 17.84 3.99
CA LYS A 56 5.50 18.01 4.10
C LYS A 56 6.29 16.87 3.46
N GLN A 57 5.68 15.68 3.35
CA GLN A 57 6.32 14.48 2.85
C GLN A 57 5.29 13.62 2.15
N ILE A 58 5.68 12.98 1.04
CA ILE A 58 4.90 11.95 0.38
C ILE A 58 5.63 10.64 0.60
N ILE A 59 5.04 9.71 1.35
CA ILE A 59 5.75 8.47 1.67
C ILE A 59 5.79 7.55 0.44
N LYS A 60 4.63 7.32 -0.21
CA LYS A 60 4.52 6.60 -1.48
C LYS A 60 3.91 7.49 -2.56
N LEU A 61 4.54 7.53 -3.73
CA LEU A 61 4.01 8.18 -4.93
C LEU A 61 3.75 7.11 -6.00
N VAL A 62 2.50 7.01 -6.45
CA VAL A 62 2.09 6.16 -7.57
C VAL A 62 1.59 7.05 -8.70
N VAL A 63 2.20 6.94 -9.88
CA VAL A 63 1.83 7.69 -11.08
C VAL A 63 1.56 6.71 -12.21
N ARG A 64 0.31 6.66 -12.66
CA ARG A 64 -0.08 5.95 -13.89
C ARG A 64 0.23 6.85 -15.08
N ASP A 65 1.40 6.67 -15.68
CA ASP A 65 1.83 7.47 -16.83
C ASP A 65 1.12 7.01 -18.12
N ASP A 66 1.02 7.93 -19.07
CA ASP A 66 0.37 7.68 -20.35
C ASP A 66 1.29 6.83 -21.25
N LYS A 67 0.90 5.59 -21.57
CA LYS A 67 1.73 4.68 -22.38
C LYS A 67 2.01 5.22 -23.78
N ASP A 68 1.06 5.96 -24.36
CA ASP A 68 1.19 6.49 -25.72
C ASP A 68 1.93 7.84 -25.74
N GLY A 69 2.01 8.52 -24.59
CA GLY A 69 2.63 9.83 -24.45
C GLY A 69 3.22 10.06 -23.05
N PRO A 70 4.25 9.30 -22.66
CA PRO A 70 4.75 9.32 -21.29
C PRO A 70 5.34 10.68 -20.91
N CYS A 71 5.35 10.98 -19.61
CA CYS A 71 5.99 12.17 -19.08
C CYS A 71 7.46 12.21 -19.50
N SER A 72 7.96 13.38 -19.89
CA SER A 72 9.39 13.58 -20.11
C SER A 72 10.15 13.50 -18.79
N ASP A 73 11.41 13.08 -18.84
CA ASP A 73 12.28 13.01 -17.65
C ASP A 73 12.34 14.34 -16.88
N GLU A 74 12.37 15.48 -17.58
CA GLU A 74 12.36 16.82 -16.95
C GLU A 74 11.12 17.06 -16.08
N VAL A 75 9.95 16.56 -16.50
CA VAL A 75 8.70 16.68 -15.72
C VAL A 75 8.79 15.83 -14.46
N ILE A 76 9.29 14.60 -14.61
CA ILE A 76 9.47 13.66 -13.50
C ILE A 76 10.42 14.28 -12.47
N GLU A 77 11.55 14.82 -12.89
CA GLU A 77 12.49 15.50 -12.02
C GLU A 77 11.85 16.66 -11.26
N ARG A 78 11.10 17.52 -11.95
CA ARG A 78 10.40 18.65 -11.31
C ARG A 78 9.40 18.16 -10.27
N CYS A 79 8.64 17.10 -10.57
CA CYS A 79 7.69 16.49 -9.63
C CYS A 79 8.38 15.89 -8.41
N LEU A 80 9.45 15.10 -8.62
CA LEU A 80 10.20 14.45 -7.54
C LEU A 80 10.92 15.48 -6.64
N LYS A 81 11.35 16.63 -7.19
CA LYS A 81 11.97 17.73 -6.41
C LYS A 81 11.00 18.38 -5.40
N ILE A 82 9.68 18.23 -5.57
CA ILE A 82 8.70 18.88 -4.69
C ILE A 82 8.70 18.23 -3.30
N TYR A 83 8.93 16.92 -3.23
CA TYR A 83 8.73 16.10 -2.03
C TYR A 83 9.85 15.10 -1.78
N ASP A 84 10.10 14.85 -0.49
CA ASP A 84 10.87 13.69 -0.08
C ASP A 84 10.03 12.41 -0.23
N ILE A 85 10.39 11.55 -1.20
CA ILE A 85 9.65 10.31 -1.53
C ILE A 85 10.45 9.08 -1.10
N ARG A 86 9.77 8.11 -0.48
CA ARG A 86 10.37 6.86 0.02
C ARG A 86 10.07 5.66 -0.88
N TYR A 87 8.88 5.61 -1.47
CA TYR A 87 8.43 4.50 -2.32
C TYR A 87 7.89 5.10 -3.61
N LEU A 88 8.51 4.74 -4.74
CA LEU A 88 8.14 5.31 -6.03
C LEU A 88 7.67 4.22 -6.99
N ASP A 89 6.47 4.42 -7.51
CA ASP A 89 5.90 3.62 -8.58
C ASP A 89 5.46 4.57 -9.69
N TRP A 90 6.35 4.83 -10.64
CA TRP A 90 6.05 5.64 -11.80
C TRP A 90 5.99 4.75 -13.03
N GLN A 91 4.80 4.59 -13.60
CA GLN A 91 4.51 3.65 -14.69
C GLN A 91 5.01 4.14 -16.06
N LYS A 92 6.24 4.66 -16.10
CA LYS A 92 6.97 5.04 -17.30
C LYS A 92 7.97 3.95 -17.63
N GLU A 93 7.87 3.41 -18.84
CA GLU A 93 8.83 2.44 -19.35
C GLU A 93 10.23 3.07 -19.50
N ASP A 94 11.26 2.27 -19.22
CA ASP A 94 12.67 2.59 -19.41
C ASP A 94 13.11 3.91 -18.76
N ILE A 95 12.56 4.25 -17.59
CA ILE A 95 12.98 5.45 -16.84
C ILE A 95 14.49 5.44 -16.54
N CYS A 96 15.18 6.55 -16.78
CA CYS A 96 16.60 6.64 -16.49
C CYS A 96 16.83 6.83 -14.98
N VAL A 97 17.83 6.13 -14.41
CA VAL A 97 18.21 6.31 -12.99
C VAL A 97 18.70 7.74 -12.75
N GLN A 98 19.33 8.37 -13.75
CA GLN A 98 19.77 9.75 -13.66
C GLN A 98 18.58 10.71 -13.43
N THR A 99 17.42 10.45 -14.05
CA THR A 99 16.17 11.19 -13.80
C THR A 99 15.78 11.15 -12.32
N LEU A 100 15.89 9.99 -11.67
CA LEU A 100 15.58 9.82 -10.24
C LEU A 100 16.57 10.59 -9.35
N LEU A 101 17.85 10.59 -9.72
CA LEU A 101 18.92 11.29 -9.01
C LEU A 101 18.78 12.81 -9.15
N GLU A 102 18.51 13.31 -10.36
CA GLU A 102 18.28 14.73 -10.65
C GLU A 102 16.99 15.23 -10.01
N GLY A 103 15.96 14.38 -9.95
CA GLY A 103 14.73 14.58 -9.17
C GLY A 103 14.94 14.62 -7.65
N GLN A 104 16.18 14.50 -7.17
CA GLN A 104 16.54 14.46 -5.74
C GLN A 104 15.87 13.34 -4.95
N ALA A 105 15.54 12.23 -5.59
CA ALA A 105 14.94 11.05 -4.96
C ALA A 105 15.98 10.21 -4.16
N LYS A 106 16.89 10.89 -3.44
CA LYS A 106 18.02 10.31 -2.68
C LYS A 106 17.58 9.42 -1.52
N ASN A 107 16.30 9.54 -1.17
CA ASN A 107 15.70 8.97 0.01
C ASN A 107 14.82 7.74 -0.30
N LEU A 108 14.75 7.34 -1.57
CA LEU A 108 14.04 6.16 -2.02
C LEU A 108 14.56 4.91 -1.31
N VAL A 109 13.61 4.12 -0.82
CA VAL A 109 13.81 2.82 -0.17
C VAL A 109 13.35 1.71 -1.12
N GLU A 110 12.28 1.95 -1.87
CA GLU A 110 11.75 1.03 -2.89
C GLU A 110 11.42 1.78 -4.17
N VAL A 111 11.69 1.15 -5.32
CA VAL A 111 11.28 1.65 -6.64
C VAL A 111 10.70 0.53 -7.51
N SER A 112 9.54 0.78 -8.11
CA SER A 112 9.00 -0.03 -9.20
C SER A 112 9.53 0.52 -10.54
N LEU A 113 10.20 -0.34 -11.30
CA LEU A 113 10.73 -0.03 -12.62
C LEU A 113 9.96 -0.80 -13.68
N TYR A 114 9.66 -0.14 -14.79
CA TYR A 114 8.94 -0.73 -15.92
C TYR A 114 9.90 -0.82 -17.11
N SER A 115 10.16 -2.03 -17.59
CA SER A 115 11.05 -2.29 -18.73
C SER A 115 10.24 -2.60 -19.97
N SER A 116 10.58 -1.95 -21.10
CA SER A 116 9.99 -2.29 -22.40
C SER A 116 10.57 -3.60 -23.00
N GLY A 117 11.35 -4.36 -22.23
CA GLY A 117 12.06 -5.56 -22.68
C GLY A 117 13.45 -5.30 -23.29
N LYS A 118 13.93 -4.05 -23.32
CA LYS A 118 15.28 -3.73 -23.82
C LYS A 118 16.35 -4.12 -22.82
N ASP A 119 17.22 -5.04 -23.18
CA ASP A 119 18.33 -5.47 -22.30
C ASP A 119 19.30 -4.31 -22.00
N SER A 120 19.48 -3.36 -22.93
CA SER A 120 20.30 -2.16 -22.70
C SER A 120 19.81 -1.33 -21.50
N THR A 121 18.50 -1.26 -21.27
CA THR A 121 17.92 -0.60 -20.09
C THR A 121 18.31 -1.33 -18.82
N LEU A 122 18.19 -2.67 -18.81
CA LEU A 122 18.55 -3.50 -17.67
C LEU A 122 20.06 -3.38 -17.34
N TRP A 123 20.92 -3.36 -18.35
CA TRP A 123 22.35 -3.10 -18.18
C TRP A 123 22.61 -1.71 -17.61
N SER A 124 21.93 -0.67 -18.11
CA SER A 124 22.06 0.69 -17.60
C SER A 124 21.70 0.77 -16.11
N TRP A 125 20.56 0.20 -15.71
CA TRP A 125 20.10 0.18 -14.32
C TRP A 125 21.03 -0.59 -13.37
N SER A 126 21.63 -1.67 -13.84
CA SER A 126 22.53 -2.52 -13.04
C SER A 126 24.01 -2.11 -13.14
N SER A 127 24.31 -1.02 -13.86
CA SER A 127 25.67 -0.52 -14.00
C SER A 127 26.18 0.14 -12.71
N ASN A 128 27.50 0.40 -12.67
CA ASN A 128 28.18 1.19 -11.64
C ASN A 128 27.80 2.68 -11.65
N ASP A 129 26.92 3.14 -12.56
CA ASP A 129 26.28 4.46 -12.46
C ASP A 129 24.74 4.37 -12.36
N GLY A 130 24.18 3.16 -12.22
CA GLY A 130 22.76 2.88 -12.07
C GLY A 130 22.26 2.90 -10.61
N LEU A 131 21.41 1.92 -10.27
CA LEU A 131 20.57 1.92 -9.06
C LEU A 131 21.33 1.99 -7.74
N HIS A 132 22.54 1.46 -7.68
CA HIS A 132 23.38 1.50 -6.47
C HIS A 132 23.81 2.92 -6.06
N ARG A 133 23.59 3.95 -6.91
CA ARG A 133 23.74 5.37 -6.55
C ARG A 133 22.60 5.89 -5.67
N LEU A 134 21.46 5.20 -5.62
CA LEU A 134 20.36 5.50 -4.70
C LEU A 134 20.68 4.91 -3.32
N GLU A 135 21.30 5.72 -2.46
CA GLU A 135 22.01 5.20 -1.28
C GLU A 135 21.14 4.46 -0.26
N LYS A 136 19.84 4.79 -0.20
CA LYS A 136 18.88 4.20 0.74
C LYS A 136 18.02 3.11 0.11
N LEU A 137 18.23 2.82 -1.17
CA LEU A 137 17.45 1.84 -1.90
C LEU A 137 17.74 0.46 -1.33
N LYS A 138 16.68 -0.28 -0.99
CA LYS A 138 16.74 -1.64 -0.46
C LYS A 138 16.01 -2.64 -1.32
N LYS A 139 15.01 -2.20 -2.09
CA LYS A 139 14.18 -3.09 -2.89
C LYS A 139 13.86 -2.49 -4.26
N VAL A 140 13.93 -3.33 -5.29
CA VAL A 140 13.56 -3.00 -6.66
C VAL A 140 12.51 -3.99 -7.13
N ILE A 141 11.42 -3.48 -7.67
CA ILE A 141 10.37 -4.27 -8.31
C ILE A 141 10.48 -4.04 -9.82
N LEU A 142 10.96 -5.03 -10.56
CA LEU A 142 11.14 -4.96 -12.00
C LEU A 142 9.92 -5.56 -12.71
N ASN A 143 9.11 -4.72 -13.35
CA ASN A 143 7.99 -5.13 -14.19
C ASN A 143 8.45 -5.13 -15.66
N ILE A 144 8.35 -6.26 -16.36
CA ILE A 144 8.78 -6.37 -17.76
C ILE A 144 7.57 -6.60 -18.65
N ASN A 145 7.40 -5.70 -19.62
CA ASN A 145 6.35 -5.81 -20.62
C ASN A 145 6.66 -6.97 -21.60
N PRO A 146 5.74 -7.93 -21.78
CA PRO A 146 5.91 -9.09 -22.65
C PRO A 146 5.74 -8.76 -24.14
N ASP A 147 5.21 -7.58 -24.48
CA ASP A 147 5.05 -7.12 -25.87
C ASP A 147 6.38 -6.76 -26.55
N GLY A 148 7.51 -7.02 -25.87
CA GLY A 148 8.85 -6.90 -26.41
C GLY A 148 9.12 -7.90 -27.54
N ILE A 149 10.18 -7.62 -28.30
CA ILE A 149 10.61 -8.45 -29.45
C ILE A 149 11.26 -9.77 -28.98
N GLU A 150 11.76 -9.80 -27.74
CA GLU A 150 12.49 -10.94 -27.19
C GLU A 150 11.56 -12.08 -26.75
N THR A 151 12.04 -13.33 -26.80
CA THR A 151 11.24 -14.47 -26.31
C THR A 151 11.08 -14.43 -24.79
N VAL A 152 10.03 -15.06 -24.27
CA VAL A 152 9.77 -15.15 -22.82
C VAL A 152 10.97 -15.73 -22.06
N GLU A 153 11.64 -16.76 -22.60
CA GLU A 153 12.81 -17.39 -21.99
C GLU A 153 14.01 -16.44 -21.96
N ARG A 154 14.20 -15.65 -23.01
CA ARG A 154 15.27 -14.67 -23.08
C ARG A 154 15.01 -13.50 -22.14
N THR A 155 13.77 -13.01 -22.08
CA THR A 155 13.33 -12.00 -21.11
C THR A 155 13.59 -12.45 -19.67
N LYS A 156 13.21 -13.70 -19.33
CA LYS A 156 13.48 -14.28 -18.01
C LYS A 156 14.98 -14.34 -17.72
N ARG A 157 15.80 -14.78 -18.67
CA ARG A 157 17.26 -14.82 -18.52
C ARG A 157 17.85 -13.43 -18.28
N ASN A 158 17.38 -12.42 -19.01
CA ASN A 158 17.84 -11.05 -18.85
C ASN A 158 17.44 -10.47 -17.48
N ALA A 159 16.22 -10.77 -17.01
CA ALA A 159 15.75 -10.40 -15.67
C ALA A 159 16.60 -11.04 -14.56
N GLU A 160 16.93 -12.32 -14.68
CA GLU A 160 17.80 -13.02 -13.71
C GLU A 160 19.22 -12.46 -13.71
N HIS A 161 19.78 -12.17 -14.89
CA HIS A 161 21.09 -11.54 -14.97
C HIS A 161 21.08 -10.13 -14.36
N PHE A 162 20.01 -9.35 -14.57
CA PHE A 162 19.83 -8.06 -13.93
C PHE A 162 19.78 -8.19 -12.41
N LYS A 163 18.92 -9.07 -11.89
CA LYS A 163 18.78 -9.39 -10.47
C LYS A 163 20.14 -9.70 -9.86
N LYS A 164 20.85 -10.66 -10.45
CA LYS A 164 22.18 -11.07 -10.00
C LYS A 164 23.15 -9.88 -9.93
N ARG A 165 23.24 -9.06 -10.99
CA ARG A 165 24.14 -7.89 -11.01
C ARG A 165 23.83 -6.85 -9.93
N VAL A 166 22.55 -6.65 -9.59
CA VAL A 166 22.14 -5.68 -8.57
C VAL A 166 22.33 -6.22 -7.15
N GLU A 167 21.99 -7.50 -6.93
CA GLU A 167 22.07 -8.16 -5.61
C GLU A 167 23.52 -8.49 -5.22
N GLU A 168 24.41 -8.76 -6.19
CA GLU A 168 25.81 -9.09 -5.94
C GLU A 168 26.67 -7.90 -5.51
N ILE A 169 26.12 -6.68 -5.39
CA ILE A 169 26.82 -5.50 -4.87
C ILE A 169 26.79 -5.56 -3.33
N PRO A 170 27.87 -6.03 -2.67
CA PRO A 170 27.81 -6.43 -1.26
C PRO A 170 27.60 -5.24 -0.32
N GLU A 171 27.99 -4.02 -0.71
CA GLU A 171 27.85 -2.83 0.12
C GLU A 171 26.41 -2.32 0.23
N ARG A 172 25.50 -2.77 -0.65
CA ARG A 172 24.15 -2.20 -0.77
C ARG A 172 23.02 -3.13 -0.35
N GLN A 173 23.17 -4.44 -0.47
CA GLN A 173 22.13 -5.44 -0.11
C GLN A 173 20.74 -5.10 -0.69
N ILE A 174 20.69 -4.67 -1.95
CA ILE A 174 19.42 -4.39 -2.64
C ILE A 174 18.79 -5.73 -3.02
N GLN A 175 17.53 -5.95 -2.67
CA GLN A 175 16.73 -7.09 -3.12
C GLN A 175 16.00 -6.77 -4.43
N VAL A 176 16.01 -7.70 -5.38
CA VAL A 176 15.30 -7.55 -6.65
C VAL A 176 14.24 -8.63 -6.82
N ASN A 177 13.00 -8.16 -6.96
CA ASN A 177 11.87 -8.98 -7.39
C ASN A 177 11.52 -8.58 -8.82
N TYR A 178 11.24 -9.54 -9.69
CA TYR A 178 10.83 -9.23 -11.08
C TYR A 178 9.54 -9.96 -11.44
N HIS A 179 8.71 -9.32 -12.24
CA HIS A 179 7.42 -9.80 -12.73
C HIS A 179 7.41 -9.64 -14.25
N ILE A 180 7.00 -10.69 -14.96
CA ILE A 180 6.88 -10.69 -16.41
C ILE A 180 5.39 -10.86 -16.69
N ASP A 181 4.74 -9.84 -17.25
CA ASP A 181 3.31 -9.94 -17.55
C ASP A 181 3.07 -11.02 -18.62
N PRO A 182 1.92 -11.70 -18.63
CA PRO A 182 1.59 -12.63 -19.69
C PRO A 182 1.39 -11.89 -21.03
N PRO A 183 1.78 -12.49 -22.19
CA PRO A 183 1.58 -11.87 -23.50
C PRO A 183 0.13 -11.45 -23.76
N ARG A 184 -0.05 -10.31 -24.42
CA ARG A 184 -1.38 -9.73 -24.71
C ARG A 184 -2.27 -10.74 -25.45
N GLY A 185 -3.42 -11.10 -24.87
CA GLY A 185 -4.38 -12.06 -25.45
C GLY A 185 -4.29 -13.50 -24.91
N LEU A 186 -3.37 -13.77 -23.99
CA LEU A 186 -3.27 -15.01 -23.21
C LEU A 186 -3.38 -14.71 -21.70
N GLU A 187 -4.30 -13.82 -21.33
CA GLU A 187 -4.74 -13.72 -19.94
C GLU A 187 -5.43 -15.04 -19.59
N ASP A 188 -4.73 -15.91 -18.85
CA ASP A 188 -5.35 -17.11 -18.28
C ASP A 188 -6.32 -16.64 -17.18
N PRO A 189 -7.64 -16.81 -17.31
CA PRO A 189 -8.60 -16.47 -16.26
C PRO A 189 -8.41 -17.31 -14.99
N SER A 190 -7.49 -18.28 -15.01
CA SER A 190 -7.15 -19.18 -13.92
C SER A 190 -5.72 -19.04 -13.38
N SER A 191 -4.99 -17.95 -13.70
CA SER A 191 -3.67 -17.72 -13.09
C SER A 191 -3.71 -17.28 -11.61
N ASP A 192 -4.89 -17.23 -10.98
CA ASP A 192 -5.01 -17.37 -9.53
C ASP A 192 -4.76 -18.83 -9.14
N LYS A 193 -3.49 -19.26 -9.22
CA LYS A 193 -3.05 -20.47 -8.51
C LYS A 193 -2.90 -20.15 -7.04
N ASP A 194 -4.07 -20.19 -6.43
CA ASP A 194 -4.37 -20.39 -5.04
C ASP A 194 -3.39 -21.33 -4.28
N GLN A 195 -2.28 -20.80 -3.76
CA GLN A 195 -1.47 -21.44 -2.69
C GLN A 195 -1.81 -20.90 -1.31
N LYS A 196 -2.69 -21.60 -0.59
CA LYS A 196 -3.25 -21.19 0.70
C LYS A 196 -2.12 -21.10 1.73
N ILE A 197 -1.70 -19.88 2.10
CA ILE A 197 -0.75 -19.64 3.18
C ILE A 197 -1.44 -18.80 4.25
N GLU A 198 -1.46 -19.36 5.47
CA GLU A 198 -1.92 -18.71 6.68
C GLU A 198 -0.87 -17.72 7.21
N ASP A 199 -1.30 -16.73 7.99
CA ASP A 199 -0.49 -15.89 8.89
C ASP A 199 0.29 -14.64 8.37
N GLY A 200 -0.04 -14.06 7.21
CA GLY A 200 0.58 -12.79 6.75
C GLY A 200 -0.04 -11.46 7.25
N HIS A 201 -1.28 -11.47 7.75
CA HIS A 201 -2.06 -10.24 7.96
C HIS A 201 -1.49 -9.33 9.06
N GLY A 202 -0.97 -9.91 10.14
CA GLY A 202 -0.34 -9.15 11.23
C GLY A 202 0.94 -8.45 10.77
N THR A 203 1.74 -9.12 9.95
CA THR A 203 2.98 -8.59 9.37
C THR A 203 2.69 -7.42 8.42
N ALA A 204 1.69 -7.55 7.54
CA ALA A 204 1.27 -6.45 6.68
C ALA A 204 0.83 -5.21 7.48
N MET A 205 0.00 -5.41 8.52
CA MET A 205 -0.42 -4.31 9.40
C MET A 205 0.76 -3.65 10.12
N ALA A 206 1.73 -4.43 10.61
CA ALA A 206 2.95 -3.93 11.21
C ALA A 206 3.77 -3.07 10.22
N THR A 207 3.91 -3.55 8.98
CA THR A 207 4.55 -2.82 7.88
C THR A 207 3.87 -1.49 7.62
N TYR A 208 2.53 -1.45 7.51
CA TYR A 208 1.81 -0.19 7.29
C TYR A 208 1.97 0.80 8.46
N ILE A 209 1.93 0.31 9.71
CA ILE A 209 2.11 1.16 10.88
C ILE A 209 3.52 1.75 10.92
N GLN A 210 4.55 0.94 10.65
CA GLN A 210 5.93 1.43 10.54
C GLN A 210 6.11 2.36 9.36
N PHE A 211 5.45 2.11 8.24
CA PHE A 211 5.50 2.99 7.08
C PHE A 211 4.94 4.37 7.40
N VAL A 212 3.77 4.44 8.05
CA VAL A 212 3.16 5.72 8.46
C VAL A 212 3.92 6.37 9.62
N CYS A 213 4.50 5.58 10.53
CA CYS A 213 5.22 6.04 11.71
C CYS A 213 6.55 5.28 11.90
N PRO A 214 7.64 5.67 11.19
CA PRO A 214 8.89 4.90 11.19
C PRO A 214 9.61 4.78 12.54
N GLY A 215 9.35 5.71 13.47
CA GLY A 215 9.89 5.68 14.83
C GLY A 215 9.07 4.87 15.83
N VAL A 216 8.01 4.17 15.36
CA VAL A 216 7.14 3.40 16.24
C VAL A 216 7.86 2.19 16.81
N ARG A 217 7.67 1.93 18.12
CA ARG A 217 8.06 0.66 18.74
C ARG A 217 6.86 -0.27 18.70
N LEU A 218 6.97 -1.35 17.94
CA LEU A 218 5.92 -2.34 17.82
C LEU A 218 5.99 -3.37 18.95
N TYR A 219 4.82 -3.81 19.39
CA TYR A 219 4.63 -4.93 20.29
C TYR A 219 3.59 -5.85 19.67
N VAL A 220 3.95 -7.13 19.46
CA VAL A 220 3.08 -8.10 18.80
C VAL A 220 2.47 -9.02 19.85
N ALA A 221 1.14 -9.13 19.85
CA ALA A 221 0.39 -10.08 20.67
C ALA A 221 -0.44 -10.98 19.74
N LYS A 222 -0.05 -12.25 19.61
CA LYS A 222 -0.75 -13.24 18.80
C LYS A 222 -2.00 -13.72 19.55
N LEU A 223 -3.12 -13.84 18.84
CA LEU A 223 -4.36 -14.40 19.40
C LEU A 223 -4.46 -15.88 19.10
N ASP A 224 -5.19 -16.58 19.97
CA ASP A 224 -5.58 -17.96 19.78
C ASP A 224 -6.75 -18.02 18.77
N PRO A 225 -6.58 -18.71 17.61
CA PRO A 225 -7.61 -18.77 16.58
C PRO A 225 -8.58 -19.95 16.71
N GLU A 226 -8.41 -20.87 17.68
CA GLU A 226 -9.12 -22.16 17.71
C GLU A 226 -10.66 -22.02 17.79
N SER A 227 -11.16 -21.02 18.51
CA SER A 227 -12.58 -20.77 18.69
C SER A 227 -12.86 -19.30 19.02
N GLN A 228 -14.12 -18.87 18.95
CA GLN A 228 -14.50 -17.51 19.39
C GLN A 228 -14.30 -17.34 20.91
N GLU A 229 -14.38 -18.42 21.69
CA GLU A 229 -14.11 -18.47 23.12
C GLU A 229 -12.62 -18.24 23.42
N THR A 230 -11.73 -19.00 22.77
CA THR A 230 -10.28 -18.88 22.97
C THR A 230 -9.74 -17.57 22.39
N ARG A 231 -10.29 -17.11 21.27
CA ARG A 231 -9.98 -15.80 20.69
C ARG A 231 -10.38 -14.65 21.59
N ALA A 232 -11.57 -14.69 22.20
CA ALA A 232 -12.02 -13.69 23.17
C ALA A 232 -11.13 -13.68 24.43
N ALA A 233 -10.75 -14.86 24.94
CA ALA A 233 -9.90 -15.00 26.12
C ALA A 233 -8.49 -14.47 25.86
N SER A 234 -7.86 -14.87 24.76
CA SER A 234 -6.54 -14.40 24.36
C SER A 234 -6.54 -12.90 24.04
N ALA A 235 -7.62 -12.37 23.45
CA ALA A 235 -7.80 -10.94 23.24
C ALA A 235 -7.81 -10.13 24.54
N ALA A 236 -8.50 -10.62 25.57
CA ALA A 236 -8.50 -9.98 26.89
C ALA A 236 -7.09 -9.93 27.49
N GLU A 237 -6.36 -11.05 27.48
CA GLU A 237 -5.00 -11.10 28.01
C GLU A 237 -4.01 -10.25 27.18
N ALA A 238 -4.18 -10.18 25.86
CA ALA A 238 -3.39 -9.33 24.99
C ALA A 238 -3.54 -7.84 25.34
N VAL A 239 -4.77 -7.36 25.57
CA VAL A 239 -5.01 -5.96 25.97
C VAL A 239 -4.45 -5.69 27.36
N LYS A 240 -4.63 -6.61 28.31
CA LYS A 240 -4.05 -6.52 29.65
C LYS A 240 -2.52 -6.44 29.60
N TRP A 241 -1.88 -7.23 28.75
CA TRP A 241 -0.44 -7.16 28.52
C TRP A 241 -0.02 -5.82 27.90
N ALA A 242 -0.76 -5.32 26.90
CA ALA A 242 -0.50 -4.03 26.27
C ALA A 242 -0.59 -2.87 27.28
N ILE A 243 -1.59 -2.90 28.18
CA ILE A 243 -1.71 -1.95 29.30
C ILE A 243 -0.47 -2.01 30.20
N LYS A 244 0.01 -3.21 30.58
CA LYS A 244 1.21 -3.38 31.41
C LYS A 244 2.46 -2.83 30.72
N ARG A 245 2.55 -2.95 29.40
CA ARG A 245 3.63 -2.37 28.57
C ARG A 245 3.52 -0.86 28.39
N LYS A 246 2.45 -0.22 28.88
CA LYS A 246 2.18 1.22 28.78
C LYS A 246 2.20 1.70 27.32
N VAL A 247 1.58 0.94 26.42
CA VAL A 247 1.46 1.34 25.01
C VAL A 247 0.58 2.59 24.87
N HIS A 248 0.80 3.36 23.81
CA HIS A 248 -0.03 4.53 23.50
C HIS A 248 -1.22 4.18 22.60
N VAL A 249 -1.04 3.18 21.74
CA VAL A 249 -2.02 2.74 20.73
C VAL A 249 -2.11 1.22 20.73
N ILE A 250 -3.32 0.68 20.57
CA ILE A 250 -3.57 -0.73 20.28
C ILE A 250 -4.29 -0.82 18.93
N SER A 251 -3.75 -1.61 18.00
CA SER A 251 -4.38 -1.89 16.70
C SER A 251 -4.97 -3.30 16.70
N MET A 252 -6.27 -3.42 16.45
CA MET A 252 -7.03 -4.68 16.45
C MET A 252 -7.68 -4.88 15.08
N SER A 253 -6.89 -5.27 14.10
CA SER A 253 -7.37 -5.57 12.73
C SER A 253 -7.98 -6.97 12.65
N TRP A 254 -8.86 -7.29 13.59
CA TRP A 254 -9.58 -8.55 13.73
C TRP A 254 -10.84 -8.32 14.56
N THR A 255 -11.78 -9.26 14.46
CA THR A 255 -13.07 -9.18 15.14
C THR A 255 -13.34 -10.49 15.88
N VAL A 256 -13.95 -10.40 17.06
CA VAL A 256 -14.50 -11.55 17.80
C VAL A 256 -16.01 -11.48 17.73
N GLU A 257 -16.63 -12.55 17.26
CA GLU A 257 -18.09 -12.67 17.21
C GLU A 257 -18.63 -12.99 18.60
N ILE A 258 -19.71 -12.31 18.99
CA ILE A 258 -20.36 -12.55 20.28
C ILE A 258 -21.31 -13.74 20.11
N THR A 259 -21.07 -14.79 20.88
CA THR A 259 -21.88 -16.00 20.91
C THR A 259 -22.31 -16.31 22.34
N LYS A 260 -23.33 -17.17 22.50
CA LYS A 260 -23.76 -17.62 23.85
C LYS A 260 -22.65 -18.35 24.62
N LYS A 261 -21.67 -18.92 23.92
CA LYS A 261 -20.60 -19.72 24.54
C LYS A 261 -19.44 -18.87 25.06
N ASN A 262 -19.20 -17.70 24.47
CA ASN A 262 -18.07 -16.83 24.83
C ASN A 262 -18.46 -15.61 25.68
N GLU A 263 -19.70 -15.51 26.18
CA GLU A 263 -20.17 -14.34 26.94
C GLU A 263 -19.26 -13.95 28.12
N LYS A 264 -18.70 -14.95 28.83
CA LYS A 264 -17.80 -14.71 29.95
C LYS A 264 -16.48 -14.09 29.48
N GLN A 265 -15.93 -14.60 28.39
CA GLN A 265 -14.69 -14.13 27.79
C GLN A 265 -14.87 -12.74 27.16
N ILE A 266 -16.01 -12.48 26.51
CA ILE A 266 -16.37 -11.15 26.00
C ILE A 266 -16.45 -10.14 27.14
N LYS A 267 -17.09 -10.47 28.27
CA LYS A 267 -17.13 -9.57 29.45
C LYS A 267 -15.74 -9.28 30.00
N ALA A 268 -14.85 -10.28 30.02
CA ALA A 268 -13.46 -10.07 30.43
C ALA A 268 -12.71 -9.16 29.45
N PHE A 269 -12.90 -9.38 28.15
CA PHE A 269 -12.31 -8.54 27.11
C PHE A 269 -12.83 -7.10 27.17
N GLU A 270 -14.13 -6.90 27.37
CA GLU A 270 -14.77 -5.59 27.57
C GLU A 270 -14.18 -4.85 28.76
N ALA A 271 -13.97 -5.55 29.88
CA ALA A 271 -13.33 -4.95 31.06
C ALA A 271 -11.90 -4.45 30.76
N GLN A 272 -11.12 -5.21 29.96
CA GLN A 272 -9.76 -4.78 29.57
C GLN A 272 -9.77 -3.60 28.59
N ILE A 273 -10.73 -3.55 27.64
CA ILE A 273 -10.89 -2.39 26.76
C ILE A 273 -11.28 -1.13 27.56
N ARG A 274 -12.18 -1.25 28.55
CA ARG A 274 -12.53 -0.13 29.44
C ARG A 274 -11.35 0.34 30.28
N GLU A 275 -10.52 -0.58 30.77
CA GLU A 275 -9.29 -0.23 31.50
C GLU A 275 -8.23 0.41 30.59
N ALA A 276 -8.08 -0.05 29.35
CA ALA A 276 -7.21 0.61 28.37
C ALA A 276 -7.69 2.04 28.09
N ALA A 277 -9.01 2.23 27.95
CA ALA A 277 -9.62 3.53 27.75
C ALA A 277 -9.42 4.47 28.96
N SER A 278 -9.55 3.97 30.19
CA SER A 278 -9.34 4.75 31.43
C SER A 278 -7.89 5.28 31.53
N ARG A 279 -6.95 4.54 30.94
CA ARG A 279 -5.52 4.90 30.83
C ARG A 279 -5.19 5.76 29.61
N ASN A 280 -6.20 6.26 28.89
CA ASN A 280 -6.06 7.06 27.67
C ASN A 280 -5.33 6.37 26.51
N ILE A 281 -5.33 5.03 26.47
CA ILE A 281 -4.82 4.28 25.32
C ILE A 281 -5.82 4.43 24.16
N ILE A 282 -5.31 4.79 22.97
CA ILE A 282 -6.13 4.89 21.76
C ILE A 282 -6.22 3.50 21.12
N MET A 283 -7.41 3.09 20.72
CA MET A 283 -7.66 1.76 20.17
C MET A 283 -8.28 1.90 18.78
N PHE A 284 -7.72 1.20 17.80
CA PHE A 284 -8.30 1.09 16.47
C PHE A 284 -8.78 -0.33 16.24
N CYS A 285 -9.94 -0.50 15.62
CA CYS A 285 -10.41 -1.80 15.17
C CYS A 285 -11.01 -1.74 13.77
N SER A 286 -11.05 -2.90 13.11
CA SER A 286 -11.77 -3.03 11.84
C SER A 286 -13.25 -2.69 12.03
N GLY A 287 -13.78 -1.89 11.13
CA GLY A 287 -15.22 -1.83 10.86
C GLY A 287 -15.70 -3.23 10.45
N ARG A 288 -16.96 -3.53 10.73
CA ARG A 288 -17.49 -4.86 10.43
C ARG A 288 -17.82 -4.98 8.94
N ASP A 289 -17.39 -6.09 8.33
CA ASP A 289 -17.81 -6.54 7.01
C ASP A 289 -19.25 -7.06 7.11
N GLU A 290 -20.24 -6.17 7.13
CA GLU A 290 -21.65 -6.59 7.16
C GLU A 290 -22.46 -5.87 6.10
N ALA A 291 -22.94 -6.68 5.15
CA ALA A 291 -24.11 -6.35 4.36
C ALA A 291 -25.28 -5.98 5.30
N TRP A 292 -26.03 -4.98 4.86
CA TRP A 292 -27.32 -4.53 5.38
C TRP A 292 -28.10 -5.67 6.08
N ASN A 293 -28.28 -5.62 7.43
CA ASN A 293 -29.46 -6.14 8.19
C ASN A 293 -29.22 -6.81 9.57
N GLU A 294 -28.19 -6.51 10.38
CA GLU A 294 -28.20 -6.94 11.79
C GLU A 294 -27.88 -5.85 12.82
N SER A 295 -28.64 -5.85 13.91
CA SER A 295 -28.64 -4.84 14.98
C SER A 295 -27.34 -4.85 15.80
N SER A 296 -26.46 -3.88 15.55
CA SER A 296 -25.47 -3.20 16.44
C SER A 296 -24.72 -3.94 17.59
N LYS A 297 -24.80 -5.27 17.77
CA LYS A 297 -24.26 -5.98 18.94
C LYS A 297 -23.61 -7.35 18.69
N SER A 298 -23.36 -7.78 17.45
CA SER A 298 -22.86 -9.15 17.22
C SER A 298 -21.33 -9.31 17.20
N SER A 299 -20.54 -8.24 17.38
CA SER A 299 -19.07 -8.39 17.46
C SER A 299 -18.32 -7.36 18.32
N TYR A 300 -17.11 -7.73 18.75
CA TYR A 300 -16.23 -6.95 19.62
C TYR A 300 -14.80 -6.95 19.06
N PRO A 301 -14.01 -5.86 19.16
CA PRO A 301 -14.22 -4.63 19.93
C PRO A 301 -15.10 -3.55 19.25
N ALA A 302 -15.57 -3.77 18.02
CA ALA A 302 -16.39 -2.78 17.30
C ALA A 302 -17.67 -2.38 18.07
N GLY A 303 -18.32 -3.32 18.78
CA GLY A 303 -19.49 -3.04 19.62
C GLY A 303 -19.19 -2.35 20.96
N SER A 304 -17.96 -1.85 21.19
CA SER A 304 -17.59 -1.17 22.43
C SER A 304 -18.27 0.20 22.58
N ASP A 305 -18.60 0.57 23.81
CA ASP A 305 -19.25 1.84 24.16
C ASP A 305 -18.26 2.99 24.44
N THR A 306 -16.96 2.68 24.50
CA THR A 306 -15.94 3.70 24.75
C THR A 306 -15.61 4.53 23.51
N LYS A 307 -15.49 5.85 23.70
CA LYS A 307 -15.04 6.80 22.66
C LYS A 307 -13.54 6.68 22.31
N LYS A 308 -12.81 5.76 22.95
CA LYS A 308 -11.39 5.50 22.68
C LYS A 308 -11.17 4.37 21.68
N VAL A 309 -12.23 3.66 21.28
CA VAL A 309 -12.20 2.67 20.21
C VAL A 309 -12.73 3.32 18.93
N TYR A 310 -11.86 3.41 17.94
CA TYR A 310 -12.17 3.95 16.61
C TYR A 310 -12.32 2.81 15.61
N ARG A 311 -13.47 2.77 14.95
CA ARG A 311 -13.84 1.79 13.93
C ARG A 311 -13.40 2.30 12.57
N VAL A 312 -12.59 1.51 11.87
CA VAL A 312 -11.99 1.89 10.59
C VAL A 312 -12.60 1.07 9.46
N GLY A 313 -13.29 1.72 8.54
CA GLY A 313 -13.78 1.14 7.28
C GLY A 313 -12.74 1.21 6.17
N SER A 314 -13.00 0.44 5.11
CA SER A 314 -12.14 0.33 3.92
C SER A 314 -12.71 1.12 2.73
N SER A 315 -11.85 1.86 2.04
CA SER A 315 -12.12 2.46 0.72
C SER A 315 -11.18 1.94 -0.35
N ASP A 316 -11.61 2.06 -1.61
CA ASP A 316 -10.74 1.96 -2.77
C ASP A 316 -9.83 3.20 -2.90
N LEU A 317 -8.95 3.18 -3.91
CA LEU A 317 -8.02 4.28 -4.20
C LEU A 317 -8.71 5.55 -4.73
N TYR A 318 -10.01 5.51 -5.01
CA TYR A 318 -10.79 6.62 -5.51
C TYR A 318 -11.72 7.22 -4.44
N ASP A 319 -11.49 6.87 -3.16
CA ASP A 319 -12.29 7.30 -2.01
C ASP A 319 -13.73 6.74 -2.03
N ASN A 320 -14.00 5.71 -2.86
CA ASN A 320 -15.26 5.00 -2.77
C ASN A 320 -15.17 3.99 -1.63
N MET A 321 -16.11 4.08 -0.69
CA MET A 321 -16.30 3.07 0.33
C MET A 321 -16.65 1.73 -0.32
N PHE A 322 -15.99 0.65 0.12
CA PHE A 322 -16.33 -0.69 -0.38
C PHE A 322 -17.74 -1.10 0.01
N THR A 323 -18.38 -1.91 -0.84
CA THR A 323 -19.80 -2.30 -0.70
C THR A 323 -20.11 -3.08 0.58
N TRP A 324 -19.10 -3.72 1.19
CA TRP A 324 -19.22 -4.46 2.45
C TRP A 324 -19.04 -3.59 3.70
N VAL A 325 -18.68 -2.32 3.55
CA VAL A 325 -18.48 -1.39 4.67
C VAL A 325 -19.79 -0.66 4.98
N ASN A 326 -20.19 -0.67 6.25
CA ASN A 326 -21.36 0.05 6.71
C ASN A 326 -20.97 1.43 7.27
N ALA A 327 -21.25 2.50 6.52
CA ALA A 327 -20.95 3.88 6.88
C ALA A 327 -21.50 4.30 8.26
N GLY A 328 -22.65 3.74 8.70
CA GLY A 328 -23.26 4.08 9.99
C GLY A 328 -22.50 3.53 11.20
N ASN A 329 -21.56 2.61 10.97
CA ASN A 329 -20.84 1.87 12.02
C ASN A 329 -19.33 2.10 12.02
N ILE A 330 -18.81 3.07 11.25
CA ILE A 330 -17.40 3.42 11.20
C ILE A 330 -17.15 4.86 11.66
N ASP A 331 -15.99 5.09 12.26
CA ASP A 331 -15.55 6.44 12.67
C ASP A 331 -14.61 7.06 11.61
N TYR A 332 -13.85 6.23 10.89
CA TYR A 332 -12.94 6.64 9.82
C TYR A 332 -13.05 5.71 8.61
N LEU A 333 -12.77 6.25 7.43
CA LEU A 333 -12.60 5.51 6.19
C LEU A 333 -11.15 5.66 5.74
N LEU A 334 -10.44 4.55 5.55
CA LEU A 334 -9.05 4.53 5.10
C LEU A 334 -8.89 3.58 3.90
N PRO A 335 -7.86 3.76 3.06
CA PRO A 335 -7.56 2.81 1.99
C PRO A 335 -7.36 1.40 2.57
N GLY A 336 -8.13 0.43 2.10
CA GLY A 336 -7.95 -0.98 2.51
C GLY A 336 -7.55 -1.90 1.37
N GLU A 337 -7.25 -1.35 0.19
CA GLU A 337 -6.40 -2.04 -0.78
C GLU A 337 -4.93 -2.00 -0.33
N ALA A 338 -4.15 -2.97 -0.80
CA ALA A 338 -2.74 -3.06 -0.49
C ALA A 338 -1.96 -1.80 -0.88
N LEU A 339 -1.30 -1.17 0.10
CA LEU A 339 -0.50 0.03 -0.17
C LEU A 339 0.88 -0.30 -0.76
N PHE A 340 1.38 -1.55 -0.68
CA PHE A 340 2.65 -1.96 -1.31
C PHE A 340 2.42 -3.09 -2.31
N PRO A 341 3.14 -3.09 -3.45
CA PRO A 341 3.11 -4.22 -4.36
C PRO A 341 3.65 -5.47 -3.64
N GLY A 342 2.78 -6.47 -3.48
CA GLY A 342 3.05 -7.71 -2.73
C GLY A 342 2.41 -7.81 -1.34
N ASP A 343 1.98 -6.70 -0.73
CA ASP A 343 1.25 -6.74 0.54
C ASP A 343 -0.21 -7.11 0.30
N LYS A 344 -0.85 -7.87 1.21
CA LYS A 344 -2.29 -8.20 1.07
C LYS A 344 -3.02 -8.13 2.41
N LEU A 345 -3.90 -7.14 2.55
CA LEU A 345 -4.92 -7.08 3.60
C LEU A 345 -6.11 -7.90 3.12
N ARG A 346 -6.18 -9.16 3.57
CA ARG A 346 -7.31 -10.08 3.37
C ARG A 346 -7.85 -10.07 1.93
N GLY A 347 -7.20 -10.81 1.03
CA GLY A 347 -7.66 -10.94 -0.35
C GLY A 347 -6.83 -11.87 -1.22
N ASP A 348 -5.51 -11.95 -1.06
CA ASP A 348 -4.67 -12.88 -1.82
C ASP A 348 -3.32 -13.16 -1.09
N ARG A 349 -2.51 -14.10 -1.58
CA ARG A 349 -1.51 -14.89 -0.83
C ARG A 349 -0.02 -14.48 -1.03
N ILE A 350 0.79 -14.69 0.03
CA ILE A 350 2.28 -14.90 0.24
C ILE A 350 3.32 -13.88 -0.30
N GLU A 351 4.57 -13.65 0.20
CA GLU A 351 5.67 -14.45 0.85
C GLU A 351 6.34 -13.75 2.09
N GLU A 352 7.09 -14.53 2.90
CA GLU A 352 7.81 -14.10 4.12
C GLU A 352 9.03 -13.20 3.85
N SER A 353 9.28 -12.25 4.78
CA SER A 353 10.64 -11.87 5.18
C SER A 353 10.66 -11.43 6.64
N GLY A 354 11.36 -12.19 7.47
CA GLY A 354 11.44 -12.01 8.91
C GLY A 354 12.45 -10.95 9.34
N CYS A 355 12.10 -10.17 10.36
CA CYS A 355 12.98 -9.78 11.47
C CYS A 355 12.11 -9.15 12.56
N CYS A 356 11.59 -9.98 13.47
CA CYS A 356 10.99 -9.52 14.72
C CYS A 356 11.53 -10.41 15.82
N ASP A 357 12.21 -9.81 16.79
CA ASP A 357 12.75 -10.51 17.94
C ASP A 357 11.63 -11.28 18.65
N GLU A 358 11.81 -12.61 18.70
CA GLU A 358 10.92 -13.52 19.40
C GLU A 358 11.08 -13.42 20.92
N ILE A 359 10.06 -13.93 21.60
CA ILE A 359 9.89 -13.96 23.05
C ILE A 359 11.08 -14.72 23.68
N PRO A 360 11.74 -14.20 24.74
CA PRO A 360 12.63 -15.00 25.57
C PRO A 360 11.87 -16.20 26.17
N GLU A 361 12.38 -17.40 25.87
CA GLU A 361 11.83 -18.72 26.23
C GLU A 361 11.85 -19.04 27.73
N ASP A 362 11.06 -18.33 28.54
CA ASP A 362 10.94 -18.69 29.96
C ASP A 362 9.47 -18.92 30.35
N GLU A 363 9.14 -20.21 30.52
CA GLU A 363 7.95 -20.81 31.13
C GLU A 363 6.78 -21.30 30.23
N LYS A 364 6.90 -22.60 29.93
CA LYS A 364 5.87 -23.66 29.90
C LYS A 364 5.18 -23.96 28.56
N SER A 365 5.88 -24.81 27.80
CA SER A 365 5.42 -26.13 27.35
C SER A 365 3.97 -26.25 26.90
N TYR A 366 3.73 -26.39 25.60
CA TYR A 366 3.06 -27.54 24.99
C TYR A 366 3.34 -27.55 23.47
N GLN A 367 3.68 -28.74 22.97
CA GLN A 367 3.84 -29.17 21.57
C GLN A 367 2.62 -28.77 20.72
N ALA A 368 2.63 -28.61 19.40
CA ALA A 368 3.54 -29.05 18.34
C ALA A 368 3.10 -28.41 17.01
N LEU A 369 4.07 -28.35 16.07
CA LEU A 369 4.00 -28.20 14.61
C LEU A 369 3.75 -26.79 14.03
#